data_AF-A0A425WGL3-F1
#
_entry.id   AF-A0A425WGL3-F1
#
_cell.length_a   1.000
_cell.length_b   1.000
_cell.length_c   1.000
_cell.angle_alpha   90.00
_cell.angle_beta   90.00
_cell.angle_gamma   90.00
#
_symmetry.space_group_name_H-M   'P 1'
#
loop_
_entity.id
_entity.type
_entity.pdbx_description
1 polymer ?
#
loop_
_entity_poly.entity_id
_entity_poly.type
_entity_poly.pdbx_seq_one_letter_code
_entity_poly.pdbx_strand_id
1 'polypeptide(L)' 'GTKKRFRRYYDACVARGMRHNKALKALARKRLRVIHTMMRDGVPYVEPPAGDVEKSPAMA' A
#
# COMPACT_ATOMS: atom_id res chain seq x y z
N GLY A 1 6.57 -3.69 16.43
CA GLY A 1 6.92 -2.43 15.73
C GLY A 1 6.42 -2.42 14.30
N THR A 2 5.52 -1.51 13.95
CA THR A 2 4.79 -1.38 12.67
C THR A 2 5.66 -1.05 11.44
N LYS A 3 6.98 -0.87 11.63
CA LYS A 3 7.94 -0.33 10.65
C LYS A 3 8.23 -1.24 9.44
N LYS A 4 7.86 -2.54 9.47
CA LYS A 4 8.24 -3.51 8.41
C LYS A 4 7.21 -3.68 7.28
N ARG A 5 5.96 -3.22 7.44
CA ARG A 5 4.85 -3.50 6.50
C ARG A 5 4.96 -2.76 5.17
N PHE A 6 5.14 -1.45 5.25
CA PHE A 6 5.41 -0.59 4.10
C PHE A 6 6.75 -0.93 3.43
N ARG A 7 7.71 -1.44 4.20
CA ARG A 7 8.99 -1.93 3.68
C ARG A 7 8.80 -3.16 2.81
N ARG A 8 8.02 -4.17 3.22
CA ARG A 8 7.70 -5.35 2.38
C ARG A 8 7.06 -4.98 1.04
N TYR A 9 6.14 -4.02 1.04
CA TYR A 9 5.52 -3.54 -0.21
C TYR A 9 6.53 -2.81 -1.11
N TYR A 10 7.39 -1.98 -0.52
CA TYR A 10 8.48 -1.34 -1.26
C TYR A 10 9.48 -2.36 -1.82
N ASP A 11 9.90 -3.35 -1.02
CA ASP A 11 10.81 -4.42 -1.43
C ASP A 11 10.20 -5.23 -2.58
N ALA A 12 8.89 -5.53 -2.53
CA ALA A 12 8.17 -6.17 -3.62
C ALA A 12 8.10 -5.30 -4.89
N CYS A 13 7.94 -3.98 -4.77
CA CYS A 13 7.99 -3.08 -5.92
C CYS A 13 9.37 -3.04 -6.56
N VAL A 14 10.44 -3.04 -5.76
CA VAL A 14 11.83 -3.05 -6.24
C VAL A 14 12.18 -4.40 -6.86
N ALA A 15 11.77 -5.51 -6.25
CA ALA A 15 11.98 -6.87 -6.79
C ALA A 15 11.29 -7.08 -8.14
N ARG A 16 10.19 -6.36 -8.42
CA ARG A 16 9.52 -6.33 -9.72
C ARG A 16 10.21 -5.42 -10.76
N GLY A 17 11.37 -4.86 -10.43
CA GLY A 17 12.14 -3.99 -11.32
C GLY A 17 11.64 -2.54 -11.41
N MET A 18 10.79 -2.06 -10.49
CA MET A 18 10.47 -0.63 -10.48
C MET A 18 11.68 0.20 -10.08
N ARG A 19 11.97 1.25 -10.87
CA ARG A 19 12.87 2.34 -10.46
C ARG A 19 12.49 2.84 -9.08
N HIS A 20 13.49 3.08 -8.24
CA HIS A 20 13.34 3.52 -6.84
C HIS A 20 12.30 4.62 -6.64
N ASN A 21 12.35 5.70 -7.44
CA ASN A 21 11.40 6.81 -7.36
C ASN A 21 9.94 6.39 -7.62
N LYS A 22 9.72 5.40 -8.50
CA LYS A 22 8.40 4.85 -8.79
C LYS A 22 7.89 3.99 -7.64
N ALA A 23 8.77 3.19 -7.03
CA ALA A 23 8.46 2.42 -5.83
C ALA A 23 8.11 3.32 -4.64
N LEU A 24 8.84 4.42 -4.43
CA LEU A 24 8.52 5.42 -3.39
C LEU A 24 7.17 6.09 -3.62
N LYS A 25 6.87 6.52 -4.86
CA LYS A 25 5.56 7.10 -5.20
C LYS A 25 4.41 6.10 -4.98
N ALA A 26 4.61 4.83 -5.32
CA ALA A 26 3.64 3.77 -5.06
C ALA A 26 3.43 3.55 -3.55
N LEU A 27 4.51 3.61 -2.78
CA LEU A 27 4.46 3.49 -1.33
C LEU A 27 3.69 4.65 -0.69
N ALA A 28 3.95 5.89 -1.12
CA ALA A 28 3.26 7.08 -0.63
C ALA A 28 1.75 7.01 -0.90
N ARG A 29 1.34 6.62 -2.11
CA ARG A 29 -0.08 6.41 -2.44
C ARG A 29 -0.73 5.34 -1.58
N LYS A 30 -0.03 4.22 -1.32
CA LYS A 30 -0.54 3.16 -0.45
C LYS A 30 -0.72 3.65 0.99
N ARG A 31 0.22 4.44 1.52
CA ARG A 31 0.12 5.05 2.85
C ARG A 31 -1.07 6.00 2.95
N LEU A 32 -1.24 6.89 1.98
CA LEU A 32 -2.34 7.85 1.96
C LEU A 32 -3.69 7.14 1.88
N ARG A 33 -3.83 6.07 1.08
CA ARG A 33 -5.07 5.29 1.01
C ARG A 33 -5.42 4.65 2.36
N VAL A 34 -4.44 4.09 3.05
CA VAL A 34 -4.64 3.50 4.39
C VAL A 34 -5.06 4.56 5.41
N ILE A 35 -4.39 5.71 5.41
CA ILE A 35 -4.74 6.82 6.31
C ILE A 35 -6.14 7.37 6.00
N HIS A 36 -6.47 7.52 4.73
CA HIS A 36 -7.79 7.95 4.28
C HIS A 36 -8.90 6.98 4.68
N THR A 37 -8.69 5.67 4.52
CA THR A 37 -9.68 4.64 4.93
C THR A 37 -9.85 4.63 6.44
N MET A 38 -8.78 4.72 7.23
CA MET A 38 -8.89 4.88 8.69
C MET A 38 -9.72 6.12 9.07
N MET A 39 -9.48 7.25 8.41
CA MET A 39 -10.23 8.49 8.69
C MET A 39 -11.70 8.38 8.25
N ARG A 40 -11.97 7.72 7.12
CA ARG A 40 -13.33 7.53 6.59
C ARG A 40 -14.15 6.58 7.44
N ASP A 41 -13.58 5.42 7.77
CA ASP A 41 -14.31 4.31 8.38
C ASP A 41 -14.23 4.38 9.91
N GLY A 42 -13.33 5.18 10.48
CA GLY A 42 -13.08 5.28 11.92
C GLY A 42 -12.46 4.02 12.52
N VAL A 43 -12.12 3.04 11.68
CA VAL A 43 -11.59 1.74 12.09
C VAL A 43 -10.07 1.71 11.90
N PRO A 44 -9.30 1.20 12.88
CA PRO A 44 -7.88 0.97 12.70
C PRO A 44 -7.62 0.01 11.54
N TYR A 45 -6.66 0.34 10.67
CA TYR A 45 -6.26 -0.54 9.57
C TYR A 45 -5.77 -1.90 10.08
N VAL A 46 -6.46 -2.95 9.66
CA VAL A 46 -6.04 -4.34 9.81
C VAL A 46 -5.26 -4.72 8.55
N GLU A 47 -4.06 -5.28 8.72
CA GLU A 47 -3.25 -5.71 7.58
C GLU A 47 -3.94 -6.92 6.92
N PRO A 48 -4.36 -6.83 5.63
CA PRO A 48 -4.89 -7.98 4.94
C PRO A 48 -3.78 -9.02 4.77
N PRO A 49 -4.09 -10.34 4.90
CA PRO A 49 -3.12 -11.39 4.62
C PRO A 49 -2.58 -11.18 3.20
N ALA A 50 -1.27 -11.35 3.03
CA ALA A 50 -0.54 -10.94 1.84
C ALA A 50 -1.02 -11.68 0.57
N GLY A 51 -2.09 -11.18 -0.06
CA GLY A 51 -2.71 -11.84 -1.20
C GLY A 51 -3.72 -10.97 -1.95
N ASP A 52 -4.42 -10.05 -1.27
CA ASP A 52 -5.54 -9.38 -1.93
C ASP A 52 -5.13 -8.11 -2.66
N VAL A 53 -4.98 -8.34 -3.96
CA VAL A 53 -5.15 -7.39 -5.06
C VAL A 53 -6.40 -6.56 -4.81
N GLU A 54 -6.27 -5.38 -4.20
CA GLU A 54 -7.31 -4.37 -4.35
C GLU A 54 -7.15 -3.76 -5.73
N LYS A 55 -7.73 -4.50 -6.69
CA LYS A 55 -8.19 -4.06 -7.99
C LYS A 55 -8.68 -2.63 -7.84
N SER A 56 -7.94 -1.68 -8.42
CA SER A 56 -8.51 -0.38 -8.73
C SER A 56 -9.79 -0.68 -9.52
N PRO A 57 -10.99 -0.24 -9.09
CA PRO A 57 -12.08 -0.19 -10.04
C PRO A 57 -11.72 0.97 -10.97
N ALA A 58 -11.06 0.64 -12.07
CA ALA A 58 -11.28 1.39 -13.28
C ALA A 58 -12.68 1.00 -13.79
N MET A 59 -13.49 2.03 -14.02
CA MET A 59 -14.68 2.09 -14.88
C MET A 59 -16.00 1.52 -14.37
N ALA A 60 -16.96 2.41 -14.09
CA ALA A 60 -18.02 2.79 -15.03
C ALA A 60 -18.32 4.28 -14.89
#